data_AF-A0A484ZQJ9-F1
#
_entry.id   AF-A0A484ZQJ9-F1
#
_cell.length_a   1.000
_cell.length_b   1.000
_cell.length_c   1.000
_cell.angle_alpha   90.00
_cell.angle_beta   90.00
_cell.angle_gamma   90.00
#
_symmetry.space_group_name_H-M   'P 1'
#
loop_
_entity.id
_entity.type
_entity.pdbx_description
1 polymer ?
#
loop_
_entity_poly.entity_id
_entity_poly.type
_entity_poly.pdbx_seq_one_letter_code
_entity_poly.pdbx_strand_id
1 'polypeptide(L)'
;MAVNLSGPVINSANTAEVTVNAGTLEVENLTNLASAAGIVNLGLQGTLAIDKSNGTAADLNFTRSLTGQGQLLVNLGDSDKAFSFDSSSVSGGFSGQLTMNDGRFILDANAAQTMANATLRLKGDLHGLGSTTLVGNQTMGGLIINGGKIEVDYDATTHLPTGHLTVNRFDATGGGALAITTPSHMPSAGASSGVSFFDHDDNVEDQIVSATDVAGVGSQLALTGVDGTPVASDQVISVIQNGVQTGNAHYNYMAAVKEDGLYIWPRINPVGCIC
;
A
#
# COMPACT_ATOMS: atom_id res chain seq x y z
N MET A 1 -16.26 26.22 -2.05
CA MET A 1 -17.34 26.37 -1.06
C MET A 1 -17.56 24.98 -0.47
N ALA A 2 -17.00 24.71 0.72
CA ALA A 2 -17.28 23.49 1.44
C ALA A 2 -18.71 23.59 1.98
N VAL A 3 -19.60 22.68 1.57
CA VAL A 3 -20.94 22.61 2.16
C VAL A 3 -20.79 21.77 3.43
N ASN A 4 -20.65 22.44 4.58
CA ASN A 4 -20.75 21.77 5.86
C ASN A 4 -22.23 21.42 6.09
N LEU A 5 -22.56 20.13 6.00
CA LEU A 5 -23.93 19.64 6.20
C LEU A 5 -24.23 19.54 7.70
N SER A 6 -24.36 20.69 8.37
CA SER A 6 -24.86 20.78 9.74
C SER A 6 -26.39 21.03 9.72
N GLY A 7 -27.17 20.00 9.40
CA GLY A 7 -28.64 20.01 9.36
C GLY A 7 -29.21 18.64 8.97
N PRO A 8 -30.52 18.40 9.23
CA PRO A 8 -31.03 17.19 9.89
C PRO A 8 -30.31 15.89 9.45
N VAL A 9 -29.55 15.37 10.41
CA VAL A 9 -28.89 14.07 10.49
C VAL A 9 -29.00 13.21 9.23
N ILE A 10 -28.08 13.42 8.27
CA ILE A 10 -27.64 12.30 7.45
C ILE A 10 -27.12 11.28 8.49
N ASN A 11 -27.70 10.10 8.57
CA ASN A 11 -27.33 9.05 9.51
C ASN A 11 -27.38 7.70 8.80
N SER A 12 -27.20 6.61 9.55
CA SER A 12 -27.23 5.27 8.99
C SER A 12 -28.57 4.83 8.36
N ALA A 13 -29.65 5.60 8.55
CA ALA A 13 -30.93 5.40 7.86
C ALA A 13 -31.06 6.19 6.55
N ASN A 14 -30.09 7.04 6.20
CA ASN A 14 -30.17 7.88 5.00
C ASN A 14 -29.70 7.12 3.74
N THR A 15 -30.66 6.75 2.90
CA THR A 15 -30.45 6.06 1.61
C THR A 15 -30.33 7.01 0.42
N ALA A 16 -30.46 8.33 0.61
CA ALA A 16 -30.46 9.30 -0.47
C ALA A 16 -29.13 9.30 -1.24
N GLU A 17 -29.18 9.41 -2.57
CA GLU A 17 -27.98 9.60 -3.38
C GLU A 17 -27.26 10.89 -2.99
N VAL A 18 -25.94 10.78 -2.78
CA VAL A 18 -25.06 11.93 -2.56
C VAL A 18 -24.25 12.14 -3.83
N THR A 19 -24.50 13.24 -4.53
CA THR A 19 -23.75 13.61 -5.73
C THR A 19 -22.86 14.82 -5.46
N VAL A 20 -21.55 14.66 -5.67
CA VAL A 20 -20.59 15.77 -5.61
C VAL A 20 -20.07 16.01 -7.03
N ASN A 21 -20.71 16.94 -7.75
CA ASN A 21 -20.35 17.21 -9.15
C ASN A 21 -19.01 17.94 -9.30
N ALA A 22 -18.72 18.85 -8.36
CA ALA A 22 -17.49 19.63 -8.29
C ALA A 22 -17.25 20.14 -6.87
N GLY A 23 -15.99 20.46 -6.54
CA GLY A 23 -15.61 20.95 -5.22
C GLY A 23 -15.55 19.83 -4.18
N THR A 24 -15.48 20.19 -2.90
CA THR A 24 -15.29 19.24 -1.79
C THR A 24 -16.52 19.23 -0.90
N LEU A 25 -17.08 18.04 -0.69
CA LEU A 25 -17.93 17.73 0.45
C LEU A 25 -17.06 17.08 1.52
N GLU A 26 -16.95 17.72 2.67
CA GLU A 26 -16.17 17.20 3.79
C GLU A 26 -17.09 16.62 4.87
N VAL A 27 -16.71 15.47 5.42
CA VAL A 27 -17.42 14.77 6.47
C VAL A 27 -16.45 14.39 7.58
N GLU A 28 -16.66 14.97 8.75
CA GLU A 28 -15.87 14.70 9.95
C GLU A 28 -16.30 13.40 10.66
N ASN A 29 -17.53 12.93 10.42
CA ASN A 29 -18.03 11.67 10.97
C ASN A 29 -18.93 10.93 9.99
N LEU A 30 -18.59 9.68 9.70
CA LEU A 30 -19.25 8.83 8.72
C LEU A 30 -20.47 8.07 9.25
N THR A 31 -20.77 8.13 10.55
CA THR A 31 -22.16 7.84 11.00
C THR A 31 -23.15 8.65 10.18
N ASN A 32 -22.72 9.82 9.66
CA ASN A 32 -23.55 10.62 8.79
C ASN A 32 -23.78 10.00 7.40
N LEU A 33 -22.95 9.09 6.89
CA LEU A 33 -23.12 8.49 5.55
C LEU A 33 -23.35 6.95 5.59
N ALA A 34 -23.46 6.34 6.76
CA ALA A 34 -23.41 4.88 6.92
C ALA A 34 -24.71 4.12 6.52
N SER A 35 -25.09 4.09 5.24
CA SER A 35 -26.22 3.26 4.76
C SER A 35 -25.83 2.34 3.60
N ALA A 36 -25.92 1.03 3.83
CA ALA A 36 -25.66 -0.05 2.86
C ALA A 36 -26.42 0.09 1.52
N ALA A 37 -27.58 0.75 1.52
CA ALA A 37 -28.43 0.91 0.32
C ALA A 37 -28.19 2.22 -0.44
N GLY A 38 -27.23 3.04 0.00
CA GLY A 38 -27.05 4.38 -0.53
C GLY A 38 -25.93 4.50 -1.57
N ILE A 39 -26.05 5.48 -2.46
CA ILE A 39 -25.05 5.78 -3.50
C ILE A 39 -24.29 7.07 -3.13
N VAL A 40 -23.00 7.09 -3.45
CA VAL A 40 -22.14 8.29 -3.53
C VAL A 40 -21.60 8.35 -4.96
N ASN A 41 -21.91 9.43 -5.66
CA ASN A 41 -21.45 9.69 -7.03
C ASN A 41 -20.53 10.91 -7.05
N LEU A 42 -19.27 10.69 -7.46
CA LEU A 42 -18.25 11.73 -7.53
C LEU A 42 -18.00 12.12 -8.97
N GLY A 43 -18.43 13.34 -9.34
CA GLY A 43 -18.08 13.94 -10.62
C GLY A 43 -16.57 14.13 -10.74
N LEU A 44 -16.08 14.34 -11.96
CA LEU A 44 -14.64 14.41 -12.26
C LEU A 44 -13.86 15.44 -11.39
N GLN A 45 -14.51 16.54 -11.01
CA GLN A 45 -13.94 17.58 -10.15
C GLN A 45 -14.51 17.55 -8.72
N GLY A 46 -15.29 16.52 -8.40
CA GLY A 46 -15.92 16.32 -7.11
C GLY A 46 -15.01 15.55 -6.16
N THR A 47 -14.98 15.97 -4.91
CA THR A 47 -14.25 15.29 -3.84
C THR A 47 -15.18 15.02 -2.67
N LEU A 48 -15.23 13.77 -2.23
CA LEU A 48 -15.70 13.44 -0.89
C LEU A 48 -14.48 13.33 0.02
N ALA A 49 -14.34 14.24 0.96
CA ALA A 49 -13.29 14.24 1.96
C ALA A 49 -13.83 13.71 3.27
N ILE A 50 -13.18 12.68 3.81
CA ILE A 50 -13.40 12.17 5.15
C ILE A 50 -12.23 12.66 5.97
N ASP A 51 -12.47 13.59 6.90
CA ASP A 51 -11.42 14.19 7.71
C ASP A 51 -11.73 14.07 9.19
N LYS A 52 -11.04 13.14 9.86
CA LYS A 52 -11.19 12.87 11.29
C LYS A 52 -10.02 13.43 12.11
N SER A 53 -9.16 14.27 11.51
CA SER A 53 -7.96 14.82 12.16
C SER A 53 -8.25 15.64 13.42
N ASN A 54 -9.43 16.26 13.51
CA ASN A 54 -9.88 17.04 14.68
C ASN A 54 -10.84 16.26 15.60
N GLY A 55 -11.08 14.97 15.32
CA GLY A 55 -12.03 14.12 16.05
C GLY A 55 -11.36 12.96 16.77
N THR A 56 -12.17 12.07 17.33
CA THR A 56 -11.68 10.79 17.86
C THR A 56 -11.35 9.86 16.70
N ALA A 57 -10.07 9.56 16.50
CA ALA A 57 -9.62 8.61 15.50
C ALA A 57 -10.27 7.23 15.71
N ALA A 58 -10.85 6.70 14.65
CA ALA A 58 -11.59 5.44 14.68
C ALA A 58 -11.60 4.80 13.31
N ASP A 59 -11.56 3.47 13.29
CA ASP A 59 -11.74 2.66 12.09
C ASP A 59 -13.03 3.02 11.37
N LEU A 60 -13.02 2.76 10.07
CA LEU A 60 -14.05 3.23 9.19
C LEU A 60 -14.32 2.23 8.07
N ASN A 61 -15.52 1.66 8.12
CA ASN A 61 -16.05 0.85 7.03
C ASN A 61 -16.96 1.69 6.14
N PHE A 62 -16.61 1.83 4.85
CA PHE A 62 -17.40 2.55 3.87
C PHE A 62 -18.50 1.67 3.30
N THR A 63 -19.73 1.93 3.74
CA THR A 63 -20.89 1.08 3.46
C THR A 63 -21.79 1.60 2.33
N ARG A 64 -21.28 2.37 1.37
CA ARG A 64 -22.11 2.91 0.28
C ARG A 64 -21.56 2.46 -1.06
N SER A 65 -22.43 2.35 -2.06
CA SER A 65 -22.01 2.22 -3.45
C SER A 65 -21.26 3.49 -3.87
N LEU A 66 -20.01 3.34 -4.31
CA LEU A 66 -19.16 4.46 -4.74
C LEU A 66 -19.05 4.45 -6.26
N THR A 67 -19.41 5.56 -6.90
CA THR A 67 -19.41 5.69 -8.36
C THR A 67 -18.70 6.96 -8.81
N GLY A 68 -18.38 7.02 -10.11
CA GLY A 68 -17.84 8.21 -10.74
C GLY A 68 -16.31 8.26 -10.80
N GLN A 69 -15.79 9.43 -11.17
CA GLN A 69 -14.39 9.67 -11.55
C GLN A 69 -13.67 10.67 -10.65
N GLY A 70 -14.36 11.19 -9.63
CA GLY A 70 -13.80 12.16 -8.69
C GLY A 70 -12.87 11.54 -7.65
N GLN A 71 -12.70 12.23 -6.53
CA GLN A 71 -11.76 11.84 -5.49
C GLN A 71 -12.46 11.46 -4.18
N LEU A 72 -12.14 10.28 -3.66
CA LEU A 72 -12.36 9.96 -2.25
C LEU A 72 -11.07 10.26 -1.48
N LEU A 73 -11.09 11.29 -0.64
CA LEU A 73 -9.98 11.68 0.20
C LEU A 73 -10.24 11.20 1.63
N VAL A 74 -9.30 10.46 2.21
CA VAL A 74 -9.45 9.87 3.55
C VAL A 74 -8.29 10.30 4.45
N ASN A 75 -8.63 10.91 5.57
CA ASN A 75 -7.76 11.22 6.69
C ASN A 75 -8.47 10.75 7.97
N LEU A 76 -7.95 9.70 8.61
CA LEU A 76 -8.52 9.14 9.83
C LEU A 76 -7.97 9.79 11.11
N GLY A 77 -7.01 10.71 10.98
CA GLY A 77 -6.32 11.38 12.10
C GLY A 77 -5.36 10.51 12.89
N ASP A 78 -5.17 9.26 12.46
CA ASP A 78 -4.26 8.28 13.06
C ASP A 78 -3.93 7.19 12.03
N SER A 79 -2.64 6.97 11.78
CA SER A 79 -2.13 5.97 10.84
C SER A 79 -2.50 4.53 11.20
N ASP A 80 -2.81 4.25 12.47
CA ASP A 80 -3.17 2.91 12.93
C ASP A 80 -4.63 2.55 12.65
N LYS A 81 -5.46 3.51 12.26
CA LYS A 81 -6.89 3.29 12.01
C LYS A 81 -7.14 2.78 10.61
N ALA A 82 -8.08 1.86 10.50
CA ALA A 82 -8.38 1.19 9.25
C ALA A 82 -9.48 1.91 8.46
N PHE A 83 -9.29 2.03 7.14
CA PHE A 83 -10.35 2.31 6.18
C PHE A 83 -10.62 1.05 5.37
N SER A 84 -11.88 0.61 5.28
CA SER A 84 -12.27 -0.57 4.51
C SER A 84 -13.49 -0.29 3.64
N PHE A 85 -13.66 -1.09 2.59
CA PHE A 85 -14.86 -1.11 1.76
C PHE A 85 -15.77 -2.27 2.17
N ASP A 86 -17.05 -1.97 2.36
CA ASP A 86 -18.07 -2.99 2.59
C ASP A 86 -18.47 -3.66 1.27
N SER A 87 -19.06 -4.87 1.34
CA SER A 87 -19.63 -5.55 0.16
C SER A 87 -20.62 -4.69 -0.64
N SER A 88 -21.31 -3.74 -0.01
CA SER A 88 -22.23 -2.81 -0.66
C SER A 88 -21.55 -1.81 -1.61
N SER A 89 -20.25 -1.54 -1.46
CA SER A 89 -19.53 -0.58 -2.31
C SER A 89 -19.17 -1.11 -3.70
N VAL A 90 -19.07 -2.44 -3.83
CA VAL A 90 -18.59 -3.17 -5.01
C VAL A 90 -19.35 -2.81 -6.30
N SER A 91 -20.65 -2.56 -6.20
CA SER A 91 -21.53 -2.37 -7.36
C SER A 91 -21.37 -1.03 -8.08
N GLY A 92 -20.59 -0.10 -7.53
CA GLY A 92 -20.64 1.30 -7.94
C GLY A 92 -19.78 1.68 -9.15
N GLY A 93 -18.79 0.86 -9.53
CA GLY A 93 -17.96 1.13 -10.71
C GLY A 93 -17.12 2.41 -10.61
N PHE A 94 -16.60 2.70 -9.42
CA PHE A 94 -15.69 3.83 -9.21
C PHE A 94 -14.44 3.71 -10.11
N SER A 95 -14.09 4.79 -10.79
CA SER A 95 -12.93 4.89 -11.67
C SER A 95 -12.08 6.14 -11.38
N GLY A 96 -12.32 6.77 -10.23
CA GLY A 96 -11.61 7.96 -9.78
C GLY A 96 -10.35 7.65 -8.98
N GLN A 97 -10.06 8.50 -8.00
CA GLN A 97 -8.91 8.34 -7.11
C GLN A 97 -9.34 8.19 -5.66
N LEU A 98 -8.84 7.17 -4.97
CA LEU A 98 -8.83 7.12 -3.52
C LEU A 98 -7.48 7.64 -3.02
N THR A 99 -7.45 8.68 -2.19
CA THR A 99 -6.24 9.12 -1.51
C THR A 99 -6.34 8.80 -0.02
N MET A 100 -5.39 8.00 0.48
CA MET A 100 -5.13 7.89 1.91
C MET A 100 -4.09 8.93 2.31
N ASN A 101 -4.51 9.95 3.06
CA ASN A 101 -3.63 10.95 3.66
C ASN A 101 -3.06 10.48 5.00
N ASP A 102 -3.92 9.90 5.84
CA ASP A 102 -3.55 9.36 7.14
C ASP A 102 -4.51 8.22 7.51
N GLY A 103 -3.95 7.08 7.91
CA GLY A 103 -4.69 5.83 8.14
C GLY A 103 -4.26 4.69 7.23
N ARG A 104 -4.83 3.52 7.45
CA ARG A 104 -4.48 2.26 6.78
C ARG A 104 -5.64 1.72 5.96
N PHE A 105 -5.51 1.71 4.63
CA PHE A 105 -6.49 1.11 3.74
C PHE A 105 -6.39 -0.41 3.73
N ILE A 106 -7.50 -1.11 3.96
CA ILE A 106 -7.56 -2.57 3.87
C ILE A 106 -7.89 -2.95 2.42
N LEU A 107 -6.88 -3.39 1.68
CA LEU A 107 -7.02 -3.84 0.30
C LEU A 107 -7.34 -5.33 0.27
N ASP A 108 -8.61 -5.63 0.51
CA ASP A 108 -9.22 -6.95 0.38
C ASP A 108 -10.02 -7.10 -0.93
N ALA A 109 -10.80 -8.19 -1.06
CA ALA A 109 -11.57 -8.47 -2.26
C ALA A 109 -12.66 -7.42 -2.56
N ASN A 110 -13.32 -6.86 -1.54
CA ASN A 110 -14.35 -5.83 -1.75
C ASN A 110 -13.71 -4.51 -2.22
N ALA A 111 -12.58 -4.16 -1.60
CA ALA A 111 -11.77 -3.02 -2.01
C ALA A 111 -11.27 -3.17 -3.44
N ALA A 112 -10.70 -4.32 -3.81
CA ALA A 112 -10.22 -4.60 -5.15
C ALA A 112 -11.32 -4.48 -6.22
N GLN A 113 -12.51 -5.03 -5.95
CA GLN A 113 -13.64 -4.91 -6.86
C GLN A 113 -14.15 -3.47 -6.98
N THR A 114 -14.25 -2.74 -5.87
CA THR A 114 -14.64 -1.31 -5.87
C THR A 114 -13.62 -0.46 -6.64
N MET A 115 -12.33 -0.79 -6.54
CA MET A 115 -11.21 -0.06 -7.11
C MET A 115 -10.74 -0.60 -8.46
N ALA A 116 -11.49 -1.51 -9.10
CA ALA A 116 -11.07 -2.23 -10.30
C ALA A 116 -10.58 -1.30 -11.45
N ASN A 117 -11.14 -0.09 -11.55
CA ASN A 117 -10.76 0.93 -12.53
C ASN A 117 -10.23 2.22 -11.89
N ALA A 118 -10.07 2.24 -10.56
CA ALA A 118 -9.68 3.42 -9.80
C ALA A 118 -8.19 3.39 -9.43
N THR A 119 -7.67 4.55 -9.05
CA THR A 119 -6.29 4.69 -8.57
C THR A 119 -6.26 4.88 -7.06
N LEU A 120 -5.48 4.05 -6.35
CA LEU A 120 -5.11 4.26 -4.96
C LEU A 120 -3.88 5.17 -4.89
N ARG A 121 -3.94 6.24 -4.10
CA ARG A 121 -2.80 7.09 -3.79
C ARG A 121 -2.50 7.05 -2.29
N LEU A 122 -1.29 6.61 -1.96
CA LEU A 122 -0.77 6.57 -0.60
C LEU A 122 0.12 7.79 -0.38
N LYS A 123 -0.30 8.69 0.51
CA LYS A 123 0.46 9.87 0.89
C LYS A 123 1.20 9.61 2.19
N GLY A 124 2.40 10.16 2.32
CA GLY A 124 3.09 10.20 3.60
C GLY A 124 3.97 11.43 3.67
N ASP A 125 3.87 12.14 4.79
CA ASP A 125 4.73 13.26 5.14
C ASP A 125 4.79 13.41 6.68
N LEU A 126 5.27 14.55 7.19
CA LEU A 126 5.38 14.80 8.62
C LEU A 126 4.03 14.96 9.35
N HIS A 127 2.92 15.10 8.61
CA HIS A 127 1.59 15.39 9.14
C HIS A 127 0.60 14.22 8.99
N GLY A 128 1.01 13.12 8.37
CA GLY A 128 0.16 11.94 8.20
C GLY A 128 0.84 10.83 7.41
N LEU A 129 0.41 9.60 7.65
CA LEU A 129 0.90 8.42 6.95
C LEU A 129 -0.29 7.58 6.45
N GLY A 130 -0.56 7.71 5.16
CA GLY A 130 -1.41 6.80 4.41
C GLY A 130 -0.68 5.51 4.10
N SER A 131 -1.24 4.39 4.56
CA SER A 131 -0.78 3.05 4.20
C SER A 131 -1.89 2.21 3.57
N THR A 132 -1.50 1.07 3.01
CA THR A 132 -2.44 0.01 2.61
C THR A 132 -1.93 -1.34 3.10
N THR A 133 -2.81 -2.16 3.65
CA THR A 133 -2.56 -3.58 3.92
C THR A 133 -3.08 -4.39 2.76
N LEU A 134 -2.21 -5.17 2.12
CA LEU A 134 -2.57 -6.07 1.04
C LEU A 134 -3.03 -7.41 1.61
N VAL A 135 -4.31 -7.74 1.44
CA VAL A 135 -4.89 -8.99 1.97
C VAL A 135 -5.07 -9.99 0.83
N GLY A 136 -4.11 -10.90 0.69
CA GLY A 136 -4.11 -11.87 -0.39
C GLY A 136 -3.81 -11.26 -1.75
N ASN A 137 -4.13 -12.00 -2.81
CA ASN A 137 -3.90 -11.55 -4.18
C ASN A 137 -5.03 -10.65 -4.65
N GLN A 138 -4.69 -9.44 -5.11
CA GLN A 138 -5.67 -8.44 -5.53
C GLN A 138 -5.32 -7.84 -6.88
N THR A 139 -6.34 -7.28 -7.55
CA THR A 139 -6.19 -6.54 -8.80
C THR A 139 -6.99 -5.25 -8.71
N MET A 140 -6.39 -4.12 -9.11
CA MET A 140 -7.07 -2.83 -9.18
C MET A 140 -6.56 -1.96 -10.33
N GLY A 141 -7.12 -0.76 -10.51
CA GLY A 141 -6.78 0.09 -11.64
C GLY A 141 -5.34 0.62 -11.61
N GLY A 142 -4.95 1.30 -10.54
CA GLY A 142 -3.63 1.91 -10.42
C GLY A 142 -3.19 2.17 -8.99
N LEU A 143 -1.89 2.29 -8.77
CA LEU A 143 -1.28 2.59 -7.48
C LEU A 143 -0.25 3.72 -7.60
N ILE A 144 -0.36 4.72 -6.73
CA ILE A 144 0.61 5.80 -6.58
C ILE A 144 1.11 5.79 -5.12
N ILE A 145 2.41 5.63 -4.93
CA ILE A 145 3.07 5.86 -3.63
C ILE A 145 3.78 7.20 -3.69
N ASN A 146 3.39 8.10 -2.79
CA ASN A 146 3.98 9.42 -2.65
C ASN A 146 4.26 9.70 -1.18
N GLY A 147 5.28 9.01 -0.66
CA GLY A 147 5.70 9.00 0.74
C GLY A 147 4.95 8.00 1.62
N GLY A 148 3.86 7.40 1.13
CA GLY A 148 3.06 6.43 1.86
C GLY A 148 3.70 5.03 1.98
N LYS A 149 2.95 4.07 2.52
CA LYS A 149 3.45 2.74 2.87
C LYS A 149 2.57 1.59 2.34
N ILE A 150 3.15 0.58 1.71
CA ILE A 150 2.47 -0.70 1.42
C ILE A 150 2.83 -1.68 2.53
N GLU A 151 1.86 -2.40 3.06
CA GLU A 151 2.05 -3.46 4.05
C GLU A 151 1.66 -4.81 3.45
N VAL A 152 2.55 -5.79 3.51
CA VAL A 152 2.29 -7.16 3.03
C VAL A 152 2.73 -8.17 4.08
N ASP A 153 1.87 -9.15 4.37
CA ASP A 153 2.20 -10.20 5.31
C ASP A 153 3.05 -11.29 4.66
N TYR A 154 3.95 -11.89 5.44
CA TYR A 154 4.72 -13.08 5.04
C TYR A 154 4.20 -14.32 5.75
N ASP A 155 4.14 -15.43 5.02
CA ASP A 155 3.79 -16.71 5.59
C ASP A 155 4.95 -17.20 6.47
N ALA A 156 4.64 -17.54 7.73
CA ALA A 156 5.65 -17.96 8.71
C ALA A 156 6.33 -19.30 8.38
N THR A 157 5.76 -20.10 7.46
CA THR A 157 6.26 -21.42 7.08
C THR A 157 7.01 -21.36 5.75
N THR A 158 6.38 -20.78 4.71
CA THR A 158 6.97 -20.71 3.37
C THR A 158 7.92 -19.54 3.21
N HIS A 159 7.84 -18.54 4.10
CA HIS A 159 8.63 -17.31 4.05
C HIS A 159 8.41 -16.51 2.76
N LEU A 160 7.23 -16.65 2.15
CA LEU A 160 6.81 -15.92 0.95
C LEU A 160 5.76 -14.87 1.30
N PRO A 161 5.63 -13.81 0.48
CA PRO A 161 4.53 -12.87 0.58
C PRO A 161 3.18 -13.60 0.47
N THR A 162 2.25 -13.26 1.36
CA THR A 162 0.88 -13.79 1.35
C THR A 162 -0.03 -13.03 0.39
N GLY A 163 0.43 -11.90 -0.14
CA GLY A 163 -0.34 -11.08 -1.08
C GLY A 163 0.51 -10.56 -2.22
N HIS A 164 -0.10 -10.50 -3.40
CA HIS A 164 0.44 -9.90 -4.61
C HIS A 164 -0.61 -8.98 -5.24
N LEU A 165 -0.20 -7.78 -5.67
CA LEU A 165 -1.07 -6.77 -6.23
C LEU A 165 -0.80 -6.57 -7.72
N THR A 166 -1.81 -6.80 -8.55
CA THR A 166 -1.77 -6.46 -9.99
C THR A 166 -2.42 -5.10 -10.24
N VAL A 167 -1.75 -4.20 -10.94
CA VAL A 167 -2.31 -2.91 -11.38
C VAL A 167 -1.99 -2.62 -12.84
N ASN A 168 -2.71 -1.70 -13.48
CA ASN A 168 -2.33 -1.25 -14.82
C ASN A 168 -1.14 -0.29 -14.75
N ARG A 169 -1.19 0.65 -13.78
CA ARG A 169 -0.15 1.66 -13.55
C ARG A 169 0.33 1.65 -12.12
N PHE A 170 1.65 1.64 -11.94
CA PHE A 170 2.33 1.83 -10.67
C PHE A 170 3.25 3.06 -10.73
N ASP A 171 3.10 3.99 -9.79
CA ASP A 171 3.92 5.19 -9.70
C ASP A 171 4.57 5.30 -8.33
N ALA A 172 5.89 5.14 -8.29
CA ALA A 172 6.71 5.22 -7.08
C ALA A 172 7.65 6.44 -7.09
N THR A 173 7.43 7.40 -8.00
CA THR A 173 8.31 8.58 -8.15
C THR A 173 8.35 9.47 -6.90
N GLY A 174 7.29 9.45 -6.10
CA GLY A 174 7.21 10.18 -4.83
C GLY A 174 7.87 9.47 -3.64
N GLY A 175 8.49 8.29 -3.86
CA GLY A 175 9.08 7.47 -2.80
C GLY A 175 8.06 6.91 -1.81
N GLY A 176 8.55 6.30 -0.73
CA GLY A 176 7.72 5.68 0.30
C GLY A 176 8.39 4.44 0.89
N ALA A 177 7.57 3.58 1.49
CA ALA A 177 8.03 2.35 2.13
C ALA A 177 7.22 1.12 1.71
N LEU A 178 7.92 0.00 1.63
CA LEU A 178 7.35 -1.34 1.69
C LEU A 178 7.59 -1.86 3.10
N ALA A 179 6.50 -2.19 3.79
CA ALA A 179 6.51 -2.78 5.11
C ALA A 179 6.03 -4.22 5.04
N ILE A 180 6.66 -5.06 5.83
CA ILE A 180 6.36 -6.48 5.86
C ILE A 180 6.22 -6.98 7.31
N THR A 181 5.48 -8.06 7.51
CA THR A 181 5.72 -8.86 8.71
C THR A 181 7.01 -9.64 8.52
N THR A 182 8.05 -9.30 9.28
CA THR A 182 9.32 -10.02 9.21
C THR A 182 9.10 -11.45 9.72
N PRO A 183 9.22 -12.49 8.88
CA PRO A 183 9.23 -13.86 9.39
C PRO A 183 10.51 -14.06 10.20
N SER A 184 10.53 -15.05 11.11
CA SER A 184 11.65 -15.25 12.07
C SER A 184 13.05 -15.22 11.43
N HIS A 185 13.14 -15.64 10.17
CA HIS A 185 14.22 -15.30 9.25
C HIS A 185 13.60 -15.00 7.88
N MET A 186 13.89 -13.85 7.26
CA MET A 186 13.75 -13.74 5.81
C MET A 186 14.53 -14.91 5.18
N PRO A 187 14.00 -15.60 4.16
CA PRO A 187 14.70 -16.73 3.58
C PRO A 187 15.96 -16.15 2.95
N SER A 188 17.10 -16.29 3.63
CA SER A 188 18.40 -16.09 2.99
C SER A 188 18.34 -16.97 1.76
N ALA A 189 18.64 -16.43 0.58
CA ALA A 189 18.97 -17.28 -0.56
C ALA A 189 20.06 -18.22 -0.05
N GLY A 190 19.69 -19.44 0.36
CA GLY A 190 20.48 -20.20 1.32
C GLY A 190 21.89 -20.29 0.80
N ALA A 191 22.87 -19.85 1.59
CA ALA A 191 24.30 -19.92 1.29
C ALA A 191 24.65 -21.38 0.97
N SER A 192 24.41 -21.78 -0.27
CA SER A 192 24.68 -23.12 -0.76
C SER A 192 26.18 -23.19 -0.82
N SER A 193 26.82 -24.03 0.00
CA SER A 193 28.28 -24.07 0.00
C SER A 193 28.77 -24.39 -1.41
N GLY A 194 29.54 -23.50 -2.03
CA GLY A 194 30.13 -23.72 -3.35
C GLY A 194 29.38 -23.14 -4.55
N VAL A 195 28.35 -22.31 -4.37
CA VAL A 195 27.82 -21.47 -5.47
C VAL A 195 28.54 -20.11 -5.51
N SER A 196 28.59 -19.48 -6.68
CA SER A 196 29.21 -18.17 -6.85
C SER A 196 28.42 -17.09 -6.10
N PHE A 197 29.11 -16.03 -5.68
CA PHE A 197 28.52 -14.84 -5.07
C PHE A 197 27.39 -14.21 -5.91
N PHE A 198 27.49 -14.30 -7.24
CA PHE A 198 26.48 -13.81 -8.17
C PHE A 198 25.26 -14.72 -8.28
N ASP A 199 25.44 -16.04 -8.10
CA ASP A 199 24.36 -17.02 -8.20
C ASP A 199 23.35 -16.91 -7.04
N HIS A 200 23.69 -16.14 -5.99
CA HIS A 200 22.80 -15.82 -4.87
C HIS A 200 21.75 -14.75 -5.21
N ASP A 201 22.00 -13.92 -6.22
CA ASP A 201 21.13 -12.82 -6.64
C ASP A 201 20.15 -13.26 -7.75
N ASP A 202 20.41 -14.40 -8.38
CA ASP A 202 19.72 -14.80 -9.62
C ASP A 202 18.32 -15.41 -9.42
N ASN A 203 17.91 -15.76 -8.19
CA ASN A 203 16.73 -16.64 -7.99
C ASN A 203 15.77 -16.28 -6.83
N VAL A 204 15.95 -15.15 -6.11
CA VAL A 204 15.01 -14.75 -5.04
C VAL A 204 14.45 -13.37 -5.33
N GLU A 205 13.35 -13.33 -6.06
CA GLU A 205 12.59 -12.13 -6.38
C GLU A 205 11.15 -12.28 -5.89
N ASP A 206 10.80 -11.60 -4.80
CA ASP A 206 9.42 -11.52 -4.33
C ASP A 206 8.75 -10.30 -4.98
N GLN A 207 7.99 -10.53 -6.06
CA GLN A 207 7.18 -9.46 -6.66
C GLN A 207 5.96 -9.18 -5.78
N ILE A 208 5.87 -7.97 -5.24
CA ILE A 208 4.75 -7.53 -4.41
C ILE A 208 3.69 -6.81 -5.24
N VAL A 209 4.14 -6.01 -6.20
CA VAL A 209 3.26 -5.31 -7.15
C VAL A 209 3.72 -5.64 -8.56
N SER A 210 2.79 -6.03 -9.43
CA SER A 210 3.01 -6.11 -10.88
C SER A 210 2.23 -5.01 -11.60
N ALA A 211 2.84 -4.42 -12.62
CA ALA A 211 2.21 -3.38 -13.42
C ALA A 211 2.68 -3.38 -14.87
N THR A 212 1.81 -2.92 -15.78
CA THR A 212 2.15 -2.76 -17.20
C THR A 212 2.81 -1.42 -17.53
N ASP A 213 2.63 -0.42 -16.66
CA ASP A 213 3.19 0.92 -16.78
C ASP A 213 3.75 1.34 -15.42
N VAL A 214 5.08 1.46 -15.33
CA VAL A 214 5.78 1.81 -14.09
C VAL A 214 6.49 3.15 -14.22
N ALA A 215 6.21 4.06 -13.29
CA ALA A 215 6.99 5.27 -13.09
C ALA A 215 7.83 5.17 -11.80
N GLY A 216 9.08 5.64 -11.88
CA GLY A 216 10.04 5.52 -10.79
C GLY A 216 10.94 4.28 -10.89
N VAL A 217 11.04 3.64 -12.06
CA VAL A 217 12.00 2.55 -12.32
C VAL A 217 13.41 2.95 -11.87
N GLY A 218 14.09 2.05 -11.16
CA GLY A 218 15.39 2.28 -10.55
C GLY A 218 15.35 2.96 -9.18
N SER A 219 14.17 3.36 -8.70
CA SER A 219 14.02 3.87 -7.33
C SER A 219 14.05 2.74 -6.31
N GLN A 220 14.49 3.08 -5.10
CA GLN A 220 14.46 2.20 -3.95
C GLN A 220 13.47 2.77 -2.92
N LEU A 221 12.54 1.92 -2.46
CA LEU A 221 11.68 2.22 -1.33
C LEU A 221 12.34 1.74 -0.03
N ALA A 222 12.00 2.37 1.10
CA ALA A 222 12.41 1.86 2.40
C ALA A 222 11.77 0.48 2.63
N LEU A 223 12.55 -0.51 3.05
CA LEU A 223 12.05 -1.82 3.46
C LEU A 223 12.05 -1.91 4.98
N THR A 224 10.86 -2.07 5.57
CA THR A 224 10.64 -1.97 7.02
C THR A 224 9.75 -3.11 7.54
N GLY A 225 9.79 -3.38 8.83
CA GLY A 225 8.72 -4.07 9.53
C GLY A 225 7.46 -3.22 9.55
N VAL A 226 6.30 -3.85 9.79
CA VAL A 226 5.01 -3.14 9.93
C VAL A 226 5.02 -2.01 10.97
N ASP A 227 5.82 -2.16 12.03
CA ASP A 227 6.06 -1.19 13.10
C ASP A 227 7.05 -0.06 12.72
N GLY A 228 7.54 -0.06 11.49
CA GLY A 228 8.51 0.91 10.97
C GLY A 228 9.97 0.62 11.34
N THR A 229 10.25 -0.48 12.06
CA THR A 229 11.62 -0.90 12.32
C THR A 229 12.29 -1.44 11.04
N PRO A 230 13.61 -1.43 10.91
CA PRO A 230 14.27 -2.11 9.79
C PRO A 230 14.04 -3.63 9.82
N VAL A 231 13.76 -4.26 8.66
CA VAL A 231 13.36 -5.67 8.56
C VAL A 231 14.32 -6.65 9.22
N ALA A 232 15.64 -6.46 9.14
CA ALA A 232 16.62 -7.16 9.97
C ALA A 232 18.01 -6.54 9.79
N SER A 233 18.92 -6.86 10.70
CA SER A 233 20.33 -6.49 10.63
C SER A 233 21.04 -7.19 9.48
N ASP A 234 21.90 -6.42 8.82
CA ASP A 234 22.87 -6.87 7.84
C ASP A 234 23.58 -8.18 8.26
N GLN A 235 23.48 -9.24 7.46
CA GLN A 235 24.14 -10.52 7.73
C GLN A 235 25.53 -10.55 7.11
N VAL A 236 26.54 -10.99 7.86
CA VAL A 236 27.87 -11.23 7.28
C VAL A 236 27.94 -12.66 6.75
N ILE A 237 28.04 -12.80 5.44
CA ILE A 237 28.26 -14.06 4.73
C ILE A 237 29.72 -14.20 4.29
N SER A 238 30.25 -15.42 4.28
CA SER A 238 31.59 -15.70 3.73
C SER A 238 31.55 -15.75 2.20
N VAL A 239 32.48 -15.08 1.54
CA VAL A 239 32.69 -15.17 0.10
C VAL A 239 33.69 -16.29 -0.16
N ILE A 240 33.29 -17.33 -0.90
CA ILE A 240 34.12 -18.49 -1.22
C ILE A 240 34.42 -18.51 -2.72
N GLN A 241 35.70 -18.60 -3.10
CA GLN A 241 36.12 -18.81 -4.49
C GLN A 241 37.02 -20.04 -4.54
N ASN A 242 36.74 -20.97 -5.46
CA ASN A 242 37.49 -22.24 -5.60
C ASN A 242 37.64 -23.02 -4.28
N GLY A 243 36.61 -23.00 -3.43
CA GLY A 243 36.63 -23.69 -2.13
C GLY A 243 37.44 -22.99 -1.03
N VAL A 244 37.98 -21.80 -1.28
CA VAL A 244 38.72 -20.98 -0.30
C VAL A 244 37.89 -19.75 0.06
N GLN A 245 37.77 -19.44 1.34
CA GLN A 245 37.18 -18.17 1.78
C GLN A 245 38.11 -17.02 1.38
N THR A 246 37.60 -16.12 0.55
CA THR A 246 38.32 -14.97 -0.01
C THR A 246 37.89 -13.64 0.58
N GLY A 247 36.79 -13.60 1.33
CA GLY A 247 36.32 -12.40 2.00
C GLY A 247 35.02 -12.62 2.75
N ASN A 248 34.44 -11.51 3.20
CA ASN A 248 33.11 -11.46 3.81
C ASN A 248 32.26 -10.42 3.06
N ALA A 249 30.95 -10.60 3.06
CA ALA A 249 30.00 -9.65 2.51
C ALA A 249 28.80 -9.47 3.44
N HIS A 250 28.26 -8.26 3.44
CA HIS A 250 27.03 -7.82 4.06
C HIS A 250 25.84 -8.17 3.16
N TYR A 251 24.91 -8.98 3.64
CA TYR A 251 23.70 -9.42 2.95
C TYR A 251 22.46 -8.81 3.64
N ASN A 252 21.64 -8.13 2.86
CA ASN A 252 20.39 -7.52 3.30
C ASN A 252 19.35 -7.58 2.17
N TYR A 253 18.20 -6.95 2.35
CA TYR A 253 17.14 -6.84 1.34
C TYR A 253 16.83 -5.37 1.06
N MET A 254 16.34 -5.10 -0.14
CA MET A 254 15.82 -3.80 -0.55
C MET A 254 14.47 -3.94 -1.24
N ALA A 255 13.65 -2.90 -1.17
CA ALA A 255 12.45 -2.78 -2.00
C ALA A 255 12.81 -2.01 -3.27
N ALA A 256 12.82 -2.68 -4.41
CA ALA A 256 13.30 -2.14 -5.69
C ALA A 256 12.16 -2.02 -6.70
N VAL A 257 12.10 -0.86 -7.37
CA VAL A 257 11.14 -0.60 -8.45
C VAL A 257 11.78 -0.95 -9.80
N LYS A 258 11.20 -1.93 -10.50
CA LYS A 258 11.62 -2.42 -11.82
C LYS A 258 10.59 -2.04 -12.89
N GLU A 259 10.89 -2.38 -14.14
CA GLU A 259 10.06 -2.03 -15.32
C GLU A 259 8.62 -2.58 -15.25
N ASP A 260 8.43 -3.67 -14.49
CA ASP A 260 7.17 -4.40 -14.35
C ASP A 260 6.63 -4.42 -12.91
N GLY A 261 7.23 -3.68 -11.97
CA GLY A 261 6.61 -3.43 -10.67
C GLY A 261 7.55 -3.25 -9.49
N LEU A 262 7.11 -3.68 -8.31
CA LEU A 262 7.83 -3.56 -7.03
C LEU A 262 8.24 -4.94 -6.52
N TYR A 263 9.52 -5.07 -6.18
CA TYR A 263 10.13 -6.31 -5.74
C TYR A 263 10.81 -6.14 -4.39
N ILE A 264 10.88 -7.21 -3.61
CA ILE A 264 11.91 -7.38 -2.60
C ILE A 264 13.10 -8.10 -3.25
N TRP A 265 14.26 -7.47 -3.18
CA TRP A 265 15.48 -7.85 -3.88
C TRP A 265 16.66 -7.98 -2.90
N PRO A 266 17.46 -9.06 -2.97
CA PRO A 266 18.67 -9.20 -2.16
C PRO A 266 19.71 -8.12 -2.46
N ARG A 267 20.29 -7.53 -1.42
CA ARG A 267 21.41 -6.59 -1.50
C ARG A 267 22.64 -7.21 -0.89
N ILE A 268 23.73 -7.29 -1.65
CA ILE A 268 25.03 -7.70 -1.13
C ILE A 268 26.05 -6.57 -1.23
N ASN A 269 26.69 -6.20 -0.12
CA ASN A 269 27.78 -5.23 -0.07
C ASN A 269 29.05 -5.93 0.44
N PRO A 270 30.23 -5.78 -0.19
CA PRO A 270 31.45 -6.35 0.35
C PRO A 270 31.83 -5.71 1.70
N VAL A 271 32.25 -6.53 2.67
CA VAL A 271 32.99 -6.02 3.84
C VAL A 271 34.42 -5.80 3.35
N GLY A 272 35.00 -4.62 3.59
CA GLY A 272 36.23 -4.12 2.95
C GLY A 272 37.30 -5.16 2.59
N CYS A 273 37.96 -4.95 1.43
CA CYS A 273 39.00 -5.82 0.89
C CYS A 273 40.00 -6.25 1.97
N ILE A 274 40.09 -7.55 2.23
CA ILE A 274 41.24 -8.12 2.93
C ILE A 274 42.38 -8.11 1.93
N CYS A 275 43.29 -7.14 2.08
CA CYS A 275 44.54 -7.09 1.33
C CYS A 275 45.52 -8.16 1.82
#